data_AF-A0A367Z4S3-F1
#
_entry.id   AF-A0A367Z4S3-F1
#
_cell.length_a   1.000
_cell.length_b   1.000
_cell.length_c   1.000
_cell.angle_alpha   90.00
_cell.angle_beta   90.00
_cell.angle_gamma   90.00
#
_symmetry.space_group_name_H-M   'P 1'
#
loop_
_entity.id
_entity.type
_entity.pdbx_description
1 polymer ?
#
loop_
_entity_poly.entity_id
_entity_poly.type
_entity_poly.pdbx_seq_one_letter_code
_entity_poly.pdbx_strand_id
1 'polypeptide(L)'
;MQNLTITVFGSGKVKEGSSEYREAYNLGKLIAEAGYILCNGGYGGIMEATAAGAKSRGGKTIGILVESFGTTSNKYIDEKIVTKSLLERLALLIELGRAYIILPGASGTLVELATVWEYMIKGLMNIRPIITIGNFWDNITNTINSRLIYEDNERFTRLVKKVNDAEECVKLLNQHFYSR
;
A
#
# COMPACT_ATOMS: atom_id res chain seq x y z
N MET A 1 12.27 18.70 5.02
CA MET A 1 10.98 18.08 4.66
C MET A 1 10.95 16.71 5.32
N GLN A 2 9.88 16.34 6.03
CA GLN A 2 9.74 14.96 6.52
C GLN A 2 9.58 14.06 5.29
N ASN A 3 10.36 12.99 5.21
CA ASN A 3 10.19 11.99 4.16
C ASN A 3 8.83 11.30 4.36
N LEU A 4 7.93 11.42 3.39
CA LEU A 4 6.61 10.79 3.45
C LEU A 4 6.75 9.29 3.16
N THR A 5 6.06 8.48 3.96
CA THR A 5 6.02 7.01 3.79
C THR A 5 4.83 6.61 2.94
N ILE A 6 5.03 5.77 1.93
CA ILE A 6 3.98 5.19 1.09
C ILE A 6 3.88 3.71 1.44
N THR A 7 2.71 3.30 1.96
CA THR A 7 2.48 1.91 2.33
C THR A 7 1.89 1.16 1.15
N VAL A 8 2.50 0.04 0.76
CA VAL A 8 2.01 -0.79 -0.37
C VAL A 8 1.51 -2.13 0.13
N PHE A 9 0.30 -2.47 -0.29
CA PHE A 9 -0.37 -3.75 0.00
C PHE A 9 -0.51 -4.57 -1.27
N GLY A 10 -0.37 -5.90 -1.15
CA GLY A 10 -0.52 -6.81 -2.27
C GLY A 10 -0.12 -8.24 -1.91
N SER A 11 -0.30 -9.14 -2.88
CA SER A 11 -0.06 -10.58 -2.68
C SER A 11 1.40 -10.91 -2.35
N GLY A 12 1.60 -11.71 -1.31
CA GLY A 12 2.90 -12.31 -0.98
C GLY A 12 3.31 -13.49 -1.85
N LYS A 13 2.50 -13.88 -2.85
CA LYS A 13 2.69 -15.09 -3.67
C LYS A 13 2.95 -14.83 -5.15
N VAL A 14 2.98 -13.57 -5.58
CA VAL A 14 3.29 -13.20 -6.97
C VAL A 14 4.70 -13.67 -7.32
N LYS A 15 4.87 -14.29 -8.49
CA LYS A 15 6.16 -14.86 -8.93
C LYS A 15 7.01 -13.80 -9.60
N GLU A 16 8.32 -13.84 -9.35
CA GLU A 16 9.28 -13.04 -10.09
C GLU A 16 9.13 -13.28 -11.60
N GLY A 17 9.19 -12.20 -12.39
CA GLY A 17 9.00 -12.24 -13.84
C GLY A 17 7.54 -12.24 -14.33
N SER A 18 6.54 -12.23 -13.45
CA SER A 18 5.15 -11.98 -13.88
C SER A 18 4.91 -10.50 -14.22
N SER A 19 3.80 -10.20 -14.89
CA SER A 19 3.36 -8.82 -15.16
C SER A 19 3.15 -8.04 -13.86
N GLU A 20 2.52 -8.66 -12.87
CA GLU A 20 2.25 -8.06 -11.56
C GLU A 20 3.53 -7.78 -10.79
N TYR A 21 4.53 -8.67 -10.88
CA TYR A 21 5.83 -8.42 -10.25
C TYR A 21 6.55 -7.24 -10.91
N ARG A 22 6.56 -7.16 -12.25
CA ARG A 22 7.17 -6.04 -12.98
C ARG A 22 6.50 -4.71 -12.64
N GLU A 23 5.17 -4.69 -12.57
CA GLU A 23 4.40 -3.52 -12.19
C GLU A 23 4.73 -3.06 -10.77
N ALA A 24 4.75 -4.00 -9.82
CA ALA A 24 5.11 -3.76 -8.43
C ALA A 24 6.56 -3.26 -8.28
N TYR A 25 7.49 -3.81 -9.05
CA TYR A 25 8.87 -3.35 -9.12
C TYR A 25 8.95 -1.91 -9.65
N ASN A 26 8.24 -1.61 -10.75
CA ASN A 26 8.21 -0.26 -11.32
C ASN A 26 7.63 0.74 -10.32
N LEU A 27 6.54 0.40 -9.64
CA LEU A 27 5.97 1.21 -8.57
C LEU A 27 7.00 1.52 -7.47
N GLY A 28 7.69 0.49 -6.96
CA GLY A 28 8.73 0.68 -5.94
C GLY A 28 9.83 1.64 -6.38
N LYS A 29 10.30 1.49 -7.63
CA LYS A 29 11.30 2.36 -8.24
C LYS A 29 10.81 3.81 -8.31
N LEU A 30 9.59 4.04 -8.80
CA LEU A 30 9.01 5.38 -8.94
C LEU A 30 8.75 6.06 -7.58
N ILE A 31 8.34 5.29 -6.57
CA ILE A 31 8.18 5.78 -5.18
C ILE A 31 9.52 6.32 -4.67
N ALA A 32 10.61 5.57 -4.86
CA ALA A 32 11.94 6.01 -4.44
C ALA A 32 12.46 7.21 -5.26
N GLU A 33 12.25 7.23 -6.58
CA GLU A 33 12.62 8.38 -7.44
C GLU A 33 11.88 9.67 -7.03
N ALA A 34 10.65 9.56 -6.54
CA ALA A 34 9.87 10.68 -6.02
C ALA A 34 10.29 11.12 -4.59
N GLY A 35 11.30 10.48 -4.00
CA GLY A 35 11.84 10.83 -2.67
C GLY A 35 11.02 10.28 -1.49
N TYR A 36 10.11 9.35 -1.74
CA TYR A 36 9.29 8.73 -0.69
C TYR A 36 9.97 7.51 -0.06
N ILE A 37 9.58 7.18 1.17
CA ILE A 37 9.94 5.93 1.84
C ILE A 37 8.91 4.87 1.48
N LEU A 38 9.35 3.67 1.10
CA LEU A 38 8.46 2.54 0.87
C LEU A 38 8.24 1.77 2.17
N CYS A 39 6.98 1.48 2.53
CA CYS A 39 6.62 0.59 3.63
C CYS A 39 5.75 -0.55 3.12
N ASN A 40 5.99 -1.79 3.56
CA ASN A 40 5.12 -2.93 3.26
C ASN A 40 5.27 -4.04 4.32
N GLY A 41 4.70 -5.22 4.06
CA GLY A 41 4.77 -6.36 4.97
C GLY A 41 6.10 -7.13 4.97
N GLY A 42 7.10 -6.75 4.17
CA GLY A 42 8.47 -7.26 4.22
C GLY A 42 8.72 -8.69 3.72
N TYR A 43 7.69 -9.41 3.27
CA TYR A 43 7.80 -10.79 2.78
C TYR A 43 8.04 -10.87 1.25
N GLY A 44 7.66 -11.97 0.60
CA GLY A 44 7.81 -12.20 -0.84
C GLY A 44 6.77 -11.50 -1.72
N GLY A 45 6.76 -11.86 -3.00
CA GLY A 45 5.76 -11.40 -3.98
C GLY A 45 5.80 -9.90 -4.21
N ILE A 46 4.62 -9.25 -4.18
CA ILE A 46 4.49 -7.80 -4.40
C ILE A 46 5.32 -6.99 -3.39
N MET A 47 5.42 -7.45 -2.14
CA MET A 47 6.19 -6.78 -1.10
C MET A 47 7.69 -6.82 -1.42
N GLU A 48 8.18 -7.94 -1.93
CA GLU A 48 9.57 -8.05 -2.39
C GLU A 48 9.81 -7.22 -3.65
N ALA A 49 8.92 -7.30 -4.64
CA ALA A 49 9.05 -6.58 -5.91
C ALA A 49 9.13 -5.06 -5.69
N THR A 50 8.21 -4.51 -4.89
CA THR A 50 8.22 -3.07 -4.55
C THR A 50 9.48 -2.68 -3.80
N ALA A 51 9.92 -3.47 -2.82
CA ALA A 51 11.15 -3.20 -2.10
C ALA A 51 12.38 -3.26 -3.01
N ALA A 52 12.47 -4.26 -3.89
CA ALA A 52 13.53 -4.40 -4.89
C ALA A 52 13.58 -3.18 -5.83
N GLY A 53 12.40 -2.73 -6.30
CA GLY A 53 12.26 -1.54 -7.12
C GLY A 53 12.79 -0.30 -6.42
N ALA A 54 12.36 -0.05 -5.17
CA ALA A 54 12.81 1.09 -4.38
C ALA A 54 14.33 1.04 -4.12
N LYS A 55 14.87 -0.13 -3.76
CA LYS A 55 16.31 -0.32 -3.54
C LYS A 55 17.14 -0.07 -4.79
N SER A 56 16.62 -0.37 -5.99
CA SER A 56 17.31 -0.10 -7.27
C SER A 56 17.58 1.39 -7.55
N ARG A 57 16.98 2.27 -6.74
CA ARG A 57 17.13 3.73 -6.78
C ARG A 57 17.67 4.30 -5.47
N GLY A 58 18.21 3.45 -4.59
CA GLY A 58 18.71 3.87 -3.29
C GLY A 58 17.63 4.34 -2.31
N GLY A 59 16.37 4.02 -2.58
CA GLY A 59 15.25 4.33 -1.68
C GLY A 59 15.34 3.58 -0.35
N LYS A 60 14.73 4.14 0.69
CA LYS A 60 14.58 3.49 1.99
C LYS A 60 13.34 2.60 2.02
N THR A 61 13.46 1.43 2.63
CA THR A 61 12.40 0.42 2.70
C THR A 61 12.15 -0.05 4.13
N ILE A 62 10.88 -0.12 4.52
CA ILE A 62 10.42 -0.57 5.84
C ILE A 62 9.55 -1.82 5.66
N GLY A 63 9.83 -2.88 6.42
CA GLY A 63 9.08 -4.13 6.44
C GLY A 63 8.48 -4.41 7.81
N ILE A 64 7.15 -4.52 7.89
CA ILE A 64 6.44 -4.85 9.14
C ILE A 64 6.01 -6.32 9.13
N LEU A 65 6.66 -7.11 9.97
CA LEU A 65 6.53 -8.56 10.10
C LEU A 65 5.64 -8.92 11.29
N VAL A 66 5.11 -10.14 11.29
CA VAL A 66 4.41 -10.75 12.44
C VAL A 66 5.18 -11.99 12.89
N GLU A 67 5.42 -12.14 14.19
CA GLU A 67 6.18 -13.27 14.76
C GLU A 67 5.69 -14.63 14.24
N SER A 68 4.36 -14.86 14.25
CA SER A 68 3.75 -16.12 13.82
C SER A 68 3.80 -16.38 12.31
N PHE A 69 4.12 -15.38 11.49
CA PHE A 69 4.28 -15.52 10.04
C PHE A 69 5.75 -15.68 9.62
N GLY A 70 6.67 -15.55 10.59
CA GLY A 70 8.11 -15.53 10.37
C GLY A 70 8.69 -14.11 10.48
N THR A 71 9.90 -14.03 11.02
CA THR A 71 10.60 -12.78 11.33
C THR A 71 11.75 -12.47 10.37
N THR A 72 11.84 -13.22 9.26
CA THR A 72 12.80 -12.99 8.17
C THR A 72 12.11 -12.18 7.07
N SER A 73 12.65 -10.98 6.81
CA SER A 73 12.23 -10.17 5.67
C SER A 73 12.95 -10.59 4.39
N ASN A 74 12.45 -10.15 3.24
CA ASN A 74 13.21 -10.19 2.00
C ASN A 74 14.48 -9.29 2.12
N LYS A 75 15.46 -9.53 1.26
CA LYS A 75 16.78 -8.88 1.28
C LYS A 75 16.77 -7.39 0.94
N TYR A 76 15.63 -6.85 0.50
CA TYR A 76 15.49 -5.47 0.05
C TYR A 76 14.87 -4.57 1.12
N ILE A 77 14.62 -5.07 2.33
CA ILE A 77 14.16 -4.29 3.48
C ILE A 77 15.35 -3.74 4.28
N ASP A 78 15.40 -2.41 4.48
CA ASP A 78 16.41 -1.73 5.29
C ASP A 78 16.06 -1.77 6.78
N GLU A 79 14.82 -1.45 7.10
CA GLU A 79 14.31 -1.41 8.48
C GLU A 79 13.21 -2.46 8.65
N LYS A 80 13.43 -3.39 9.58
CA LYS A 80 12.47 -4.43 9.92
C LYS A 80 11.86 -4.13 11.29
N ILE A 81 10.53 -4.18 11.36
CA ILE A 81 9.78 -4.11 12.62
C ILE A 81 9.02 -5.42 12.78
N VAL A 82 9.24 -6.12 13.90
CA VAL A 82 8.55 -7.37 14.22
C VAL A 82 7.45 -7.08 15.23
N THR A 83 6.23 -7.44 14.89
CA THR A 83 5.04 -7.29 15.74
C THR A 83 4.60 -8.62 16.31
N LYS A 84 3.96 -8.60 17.48
CA LYS A 84 3.49 -9.81 18.16
C LYS A 84 2.18 -10.34 17.57
N SER A 85 1.42 -9.48 16.87
CA SER A 85 0.12 -9.84 16.32
C SER A 85 -0.17 -9.16 14.98
N LEU A 86 -1.13 -9.73 14.23
CA LEU A 86 -1.62 -9.12 13.00
C LEU A 86 -2.23 -7.73 13.25
N LEU A 87 -2.90 -7.51 14.39
CA LEU A 87 -3.51 -6.23 14.73
C LEU A 87 -2.46 -5.14 14.95
N GLU A 88 -1.37 -5.47 15.66
CA GLU A 88 -0.23 -4.56 15.81
C GLU A 88 0.41 -4.23 14.46
N ARG A 89 0.58 -5.22 13.58
CA ARG A 89 1.06 -4.99 12.21
C ARG A 89 0.16 -4.04 11.43
N LEU A 90 -1.15 -4.26 11.47
CA LEU A 90 -2.12 -3.40 10.77
C LEU A 90 -2.06 -1.97 11.30
N ALA A 91 -2.02 -1.80 12.63
CA ALA A 91 -1.91 -0.49 13.26
C ALA A 91 -0.66 0.27 12.77
N LEU A 92 0.51 -0.37 12.76
CA LEU A 92 1.75 0.27 12.30
C LEU A 92 1.75 0.59 10.79
N LEU A 93 1.25 -0.33 9.94
CA LEU A 93 1.14 -0.09 8.50
C LEU A 93 0.27 1.14 8.19
N ILE A 94 -0.79 1.34 8.98
CA ILE A 94 -1.71 2.49 8.89
C ILE A 94 -1.04 3.74 9.47
N GLU A 95 -0.46 3.66 10.65
CA GLU A 95 0.14 4.81 11.32
C GLU A 95 1.24 5.46 10.47
N LEU A 96 2.16 4.65 9.94
CA LEU A 96 3.29 5.11 9.15
C LEU A 96 2.86 5.70 7.79
N GLY A 97 1.95 5.03 7.09
CA GLY A 97 1.59 5.36 5.71
C GLY A 97 0.95 6.73 5.54
N ARG A 98 1.48 7.58 4.67
CA ARG A 98 0.89 8.86 4.26
C ARG A 98 0.01 8.73 3.02
N ALA A 99 0.14 7.62 2.30
CA ALA A 99 -0.78 7.12 1.29
C ALA A 99 -0.69 5.59 1.23
N TYR A 100 -1.72 4.93 0.68
CA TYR A 100 -1.85 3.49 0.63
C TYR A 100 -2.09 3.02 -0.80
N ILE A 101 -1.19 2.20 -1.32
CA ILE A 101 -1.28 1.68 -2.69
C ILE A 101 -1.67 0.21 -2.64
N ILE A 102 -2.72 -0.15 -3.35
CA ILE A 102 -3.34 -1.47 -3.32
C ILE A 102 -3.11 -2.15 -4.67
N LEU A 103 -2.23 -3.15 -4.68
CA LEU A 103 -1.98 -4.02 -5.82
C LEU A 103 -2.82 -5.31 -5.71
N PRO A 104 -2.87 -6.15 -6.76
CA PRO A 104 -3.57 -7.43 -6.71
C PRO A 104 -3.16 -8.29 -5.50
N GLY A 105 -4.15 -8.86 -4.83
CA GLY A 105 -3.98 -9.43 -3.50
C GLY A 105 -4.99 -10.52 -3.16
N ALA A 106 -5.01 -10.90 -1.89
CA ALA A 106 -5.94 -11.88 -1.35
C ALA A 106 -6.63 -11.32 -0.09
N SER A 107 -7.14 -12.18 0.78
CA SER A 107 -7.81 -11.80 2.02
C SER A 107 -6.98 -10.84 2.90
N GLY A 108 -5.67 -11.05 3.00
CA GLY A 108 -4.79 -10.14 3.75
C GLY A 108 -4.79 -8.71 3.21
N THR A 109 -4.65 -8.56 1.89
CA THR A 109 -4.71 -7.25 1.21
C THR A 109 -6.08 -6.60 1.36
N LEU A 110 -7.16 -7.39 1.34
CA LEU A 110 -8.51 -6.89 1.59
C LEU A 110 -8.66 -6.37 3.03
N VAL A 111 -8.13 -7.08 4.03
CA VAL A 111 -8.13 -6.61 5.43
C VAL A 111 -7.34 -5.31 5.56
N GLU A 112 -6.17 -5.20 4.93
CA GLU A 112 -5.36 -3.98 4.94
C GLU A 112 -6.14 -2.80 4.32
N LEU A 113 -6.78 -2.99 3.17
CA LEU A 113 -7.66 -1.99 2.53
C LEU A 113 -8.83 -1.60 3.42
N ALA A 114 -9.58 -2.57 3.94
CA ALA A 114 -10.76 -2.33 4.78
C ALA A 114 -10.39 -1.59 6.07
N THR A 115 -9.24 -1.89 6.67
CA THR A 115 -8.81 -1.27 7.93
C THR A 115 -8.44 0.20 7.71
N VAL A 116 -7.66 0.52 6.68
CA VAL A 116 -7.35 1.93 6.33
C VAL A 116 -8.64 2.71 6.08
N TRP A 117 -9.56 2.12 5.33
CA TRP A 117 -10.82 2.73 5.00
C TRP A 117 -11.68 3.01 6.25
N GLU A 118 -11.86 2.02 7.12
CA GLU A 118 -12.64 2.17 8.36
C GLU A 118 -12.05 3.25 9.27
N TYR A 119 -10.72 3.27 9.42
CA TYR A 119 -10.04 4.30 10.22
C TYR A 119 -10.31 5.72 9.71
N MET A 120 -10.36 5.91 8.39
CA MET A 120 -10.69 7.21 7.80
C MET A 120 -12.16 7.58 7.97
N ILE A 121 -13.09 6.64 7.78
CA ILE A 121 -14.53 6.91 7.91
C ILE A 121 -14.91 7.25 9.34
N LYS A 122 -14.33 6.56 10.33
CA LYS A 122 -14.57 6.85 11.75
C LYS A 122 -13.81 8.07 12.27
N GLY A 123 -13.02 8.74 11.43
CA GLY A 123 -12.22 9.88 11.84
C GLY A 123 -11.10 9.53 12.83
N LEU A 124 -10.71 8.25 12.90
CA LEU A 124 -9.60 7.78 13.73
C LEU A 124 -8.24 8.16 13.12
N MET A 125 -8.23 8.59 11.86
CA MET A 125 -7.07 9.16 11.19
C MET A 125 -7.49 10.24 10.19
N ASN A 126 -6.56 11.13 9.85
CA ASN A 126 -6.74 12.07 8.74
C ASN A 126 -6.94 11.34 7.41
N ILE A 127 -7.75 11.91 6.53
CA ILE A 127 -7.92 11.42 5.15
C ILE A 127 -6.57 11.43 4.43
N ARG A 128 -6.21 10.29 3.84
CA ARG A 128 -5.01 10.09 3.02
C ARG A 128 -5.40 9.37 1.73
N PRO A 129 -4.60 9.46 0.66
CA PRO A 129 -4.91 8.75 -0.59
C PRO A 129 -4.92 7.24 -0.39
N ILE A 130 -5.99 6.60 -0.85
CA ILE A 130 -6.03 5.14 -1.10
C ILE A 130 -6.09 4.97 -2.62
N ILE A 131 -5.13 4.26 -3.19
CA ILE A 131 -4.98 4.15 -4.64
C ILE A 131 -4.93 2.68 -5.05
N THR A 132 -5.86 2.22 -5.88
CA THR A 132 -5.82 0.88 -6.48
C THR A 132 -5.20 0.96 -7.88
N ILE A 133 -4.26 0.06 -8.19
CA ILE A 133 -3.66 -0.03 -9.52
C ILE A 133 -4.30 -1.17 -10.31
N GLY A 134 -4.75 -0.86 -11.53
CA GLY A 134 -5.45 -1.78 -12.41
C GLY A 134 -6.87 -2.10 -11.94
N ASN A 135 -7.49 -3.11 -12.57
CA ASN A 135 -8.93 -3.39 -12.40
C ASN A 135 -9.24 -4.51 -11.39
N PHE A 136 -8.25 -5.05 -10.68
CA PHE A 136 -8.42 -6.21 -9.81
C PHE A 136 -9.45 -5.97 -8.70
N TRP A 137 -9.45 -4.77 -8.12
CA TRP A 137 -10.31 -4.39 -7.00
C TRP A 137 -11.63 -3.72 -7.42
N ASP A 138 -11.89 -3.56 -8.72
CA ASP A 138 -13.06 -2.83 -9.25
C ASP A 138 -14.38 -3.44 -8.74
N ASN A 139 -14.53 -4.76 -8.85
CA ASN A 139 -15.77 -5.41 -8.42
C ASN A 139 -16.05 -5.21 -6.92
N ILE A 140 -15.00 -5.23 -6.08
CA ILE A 140 -15.14 -5.04 -4.63
C ILE A 140 -15.47 -3.58 -4.33
N THR A 141 -14.69 -2.65 -4.87
CA THR A 141 -14.89 -1.21 -4.64
C THR A 141 -16.25 -0.72 -5.16
N ASN A 142 -16.67 -1.17 -6.35
CA ASN A 142 -17.99 -0.86 -6.92
C ASN A 142 -19.13 -1.48 -6.10
N THR A 143 -18.97 -2.71 -5.61
CA THR A 143 -19.99 -3.36 -4.77
C THR A 143 -20.16 -2.62 -3.45
N ILE A 144 -19.07 -2.29 -2.77
CA ILE A 144 -19.11 -1.51 -1.53
C ILE A 144 -19.78 -0.16 -1.80
N ASN A 145 -19.37 0.55 -2.85
CA ASN A 145 -19.95 1.84 -3.21
C ASN A 145 -21.47 1.79 -3.46
N SER A 146 -21.96 0.72 -4.10
CA SER A 146 -23.39 0.60 -4.44
C SER A 146 -24.25 0.06 -3.30
N ARG A 147 -23.66 -0.43 -2.20
CA ARG A 147 -24.38 -1.16 -1.14
C ARG A 147 -24.27 -0.55 0.26
N LEU A 148 -23.37 0.40 0.50
CA LEU A 148 -23.26 1.12 1.78
C LEU A 148 -24.38 2.16 1.97
N ILE A 149 -25.62 1.71 2.06
CA ILE A 149 -26.80 2.56 2.27
C ILE A 149 -26.95 3.07 3.70
N TYR A 150 -26.14 2.56 4.64
CA TYR A 150 -26.18 2.87 6.07
C TYR A 150 -24.99 3.72 6.54
N GLU A 151 -24.06 4.04 5.64
CA GLU A 151 -23.01 4.99 5.93
C GLU A 151 -23.40 6.34 5.36
N ASP A 152 -23.60 7.30 6.26
CA ASP A 152 -24.02 8.65 5.94
C ASP A 152 -22.82 9.41 5.38
N ASN A 153 -22.49 9.18 4.10
CA ASN A 153 -21.80 10.07 3.16
C ASN A 153 -21.21 9.26 2.00
N GLU A 154 -21.29 9.81 0.78
CA GLU A 154 -20.60 9.39 -0.47
C GLU A 154 -19.06 9.43 -0.38
N ARG A 155 -18.44 8.99 0.73
CA ARG A 155 -17.01 9.18 0.99
C ARG A 155 -16.15 8.03 0.50
N PHE A 156 -16.62 6.78 0.48
CA PHE A 156 -15.73 5.65 0.17
C PHE A 156 -15.08 5.74 -1.22
N THR A 157 -15.85 5.97 -2.28
CA THR A 157 -15.30 6.15 -3.64
C THR A 157 -14.56 7.46 -3.85
N ARG A 158 -14.80 8.47 -3.00
CA ARG A 158 -13.95 9.68 -3.00
C ARG A 158 -12.58 9.41 -2.39
N LEU A 159 -12.48 8.44 -1.48
CA LEU A 159 -11.24 8.06 -0.79
C LEU A 159 -10.39 7.08 -1.61
N VAL A 160 -11.02 6.10 -2.26
CA VAL A 160 -10.34 5.11 -3.10
C VAL A 160 -10.32 5.57 -4.55
N LYS A 161 -9.14 5.89 -5.06
CA LYS A 161 -8.94 6.30 -6.45
C LYS A 161 -8.31 5.17 -7.26
N LYS A 162 -8.88 4.87 -8.42
CA LYS A 162 -8.28 3.93 -9.37
C LYS A 162 -7.33 4.65 -10.31
N VAL A 163 -6.20 4.01 -10.60
CA VAL A 163 -5.26 4.36 -11.67
C VAL A 163 -4.91 3.11 -12.48
N ASN A 164 -4.40 3.29 -13.69
CA ASN A 164 -4.09 2.18 -14.59
C ASN A 164 -2.75 1.51 -14.25
N ASP A 165 -1.76 2.30 -13.85
CA ASP A 165 -0.37 1.88 -13.67
C ASP A 165 0.36 2.67 -12.56
N ALA A 166 1.62 2.30 -12.34
CA ALA A 166 2.52 2.90 -11.37
C ALA A 166 2.85 4.37 -11.67
N GLU A 167 2.97 4.75 -12.95
CA GLU A 167 3.24 6.11 -13.39
C GLU A 167 2.09 7.06 -13.01
N GLU A 168 0.86 6.68 -13.32
CA GLU A 168 -0.34 7.42 -12.91
C GLU A 168 -0.46 7.50 -11.39
N CYS A 169 -0.14 6.41 -10.69
CA CYS A 169 -0.13 6.35 -9.23
C CYS A 169 0.79 7.42 -8.61
N VAL A 170 2.06 7.44 -9.00
CA VAL A 170 3.04 8.38 -8.43
C VAL A 170 2.78 9.81 -8.88
N LYS A 171 2.27 10.02 -10.10
CA LYS A 171 1.79 11.34 -10.54
C LYS A 171 0.69 11.87 -9.61
N LEU A 172 -0.27 11.03 -9.23
CA LEU A 172 -1.35 11.40 -8.32
C LEU A 172 -0.84 11.68 -6.90
N LEU A 173 0.14 10.91 -6.41
CA LEU A 173 0.79 11.18 -5.12
C LEU A 173 1.50 12.55 -5.13
N ASN A 174 2.26 12.86 -6.17
CA ASN A 174 2.96 14.13 -6.29
C ASN A 174 2.00 15.32 -6.37
N GLN A 175 0.90 15.17 -7.11
CA GLN A 175 -0.18 16.16 -7.10
C GLN A 175 -0.75 16.33 -5.69
N HIS A 176 -1.02 15.25 -4.96
CA HIS A 176 -1.60 15.34 -3.63
C HIS A 176 -0.67 16.02 -2.60
N PHE A 177 0.62 15.73 -2.61
CA PHE A 177 1.56 16.24 -1.59
C PHE A 177 2.28 17.53 -1.97
N TYR A 178 2.37 17.86 -3.25
CA TYR A 178 3.18 18.98 -3.74
C TYR A 178 2.43 19.95 -4.66
N SER A 179 1.13 19.75 -4.91
CA SER A 179 0.32 20.84 -5.48
C SER A 179 0.21 21.96 -4.44
N ARG A 180 0.66 23.15 -4.82
CA ARG A 180 0.45 24.40 -4.09
C ARG A 180 -0.98 24.87 -4.29
#